data_AF-A0A2L0ABR1-F1
#
_entry.id   AF-A0A2L0ABR1-F1
#
_cell.length_a   1.000
_cell.length_b   1.000
_cell.length_c   1.000
_cell.angle_alpha   90.00
_cell.angle_beta   90.00
_cell.angle_gamma   90.00
#
_symmetry.space_group_name_H-M   'P 1'
#
loop_
_entity.id
_entity.type
_entity.pdbx_description
1 polymer ?
#
loop_
_entity_poly.entity_id
_entity_poly.type
_entity_poly.pdbx_seq_one_letter_code
_entity_poly.pdbx_strand_id
1 'polypeptide(L)'
;MKRHILIFSAAACLTSAGFAQSAQTGSHNPAIKDGKPHTINAAAKGANSFTEDQARGRFEKAGYTGIGKLTKANGLWYTTAMKGGKKATVMLDYKGNITTK
;
A
#
# COMPACT_ATOMS: atom_id res chain seq x y z
N MET A 1 46.34 7.38 70.67
CA MET A 1 45.45 8.54 70.94
C MET A 1 44.20 8.34 70.08
N LYS A 2 43.12 7.78 70.65
CA LYS A 2 41.90 8.45 71.18
C LYS A 2 40.98 9.08 70.10
N ARG A 3 39.71 8.65 70.13
CA ARG A 3 38.42 9.32 69.78
C ARG A 3 37.75 9.05 68.42
N HIS A 4 36.79 8.12 68.46
CA HIS A 4 35.33 8.23 68.21
C HIS A 4 34.71 9.21 67.18
N ILE A 5 33.65 8.67 66.52
CA ILE A 5 32.35 9.25 66.07
C ILE A 5 32.13 9.57 64.57
N LEU A 6 31.34 8.68 63.93
CA LEU A 6 30.02 8.89 63.27
C LEU A 6 29.70 10.27 62.67
N ILE A 7 29.53 10.34 61.35
CA ILE A 7 28.64 11.32 60.69
C ILE A 7 27.90 10.66 59.50
N PHE A 8 26.58 10.76 59.56
CA PHE A 8 25.58 10.47 58.54
C PHE A 8 25.56 11.65 57.54
N SER A 9 25.64 11.44 56.22
CA SER A 9 25.17 12.41 55.21
C SER A 9 25.09 11.78 53.82
N ALA A 10 23.91 11.88 53.23
CA ALA A 10 23.57 11.45 51.89
C ALA A 10 24.19 12.37 50.83
N ALA A 11 24.71 11.81 49.74
CA ALA A 11 24.86 12.53 48.46
C ALA A 11 25.14 11.55 47.30
N ALA A 12 24.20 11.55 46.34
CA ALA A 12 24.34 11.40 44.89
C ALA A 12 25.56 10.68 44.27
N CYS A 13 25.28 9.66 43.46
CA CYS A 13 25.73 9.61 42.05
C CYS A 13 25.04 8.46 41.30
N LEU A 14 24.00 8.78 40.53
CA LEU A 14 23.47 7.89 39.50
C LEU A 14 24.19 8.21 38.19
N THR A 15 25.13 7.37 37.77
CA THR A 15 25.71 7.33 36.41
C THR A 15 26.04 5.86 36.09
N SER A 16 25.17 5.15 35.35
CA SER A 16 25.11 4.98 33.89
C SER A 16 25.97 3.85 33.35
N ALA A 17 25.32 2.72 33.06
CA ALA A 17 25.61 1.81 31.95
C ALA A 17 24.25 1.15 31.63
N GLY A 18 23.69 1.16 30.43
CA GLY A 18 24.23 1.38 29.10
C GLY A 18 23.41 0.48 28.20
N PHE A 19 22.19 0.90 27.85
CA PHE A 19 21.44 0.29 26.74
C PHE A 19 20.88 1.42 25.89
N ALA A 20 21.70 1.82 24.92
CA ALA A 20 21.22 2.55 23.76
C ALA A 20 20.37 1.57 22.93
N GLN A 21 19.07 1.52 23.19
CA GLN A 21 18.13 1.13 22.15
C GLN A 21 17.42 2.41 21.74
N SER A 22 17.96 3.06 20.70
CA SER A 22 17.26 4.19 20.10
C SER A 22 15.85 3.71 19.77
N ALA A 23 14.85 4.39 20.32
CA ALA A 23 13.49 4.29 19.81
C ALA A 23 13.56 4.63 18.31
N GLN A 24 13.57 3.61 17.45
CA GLN A 24 13.36 3.79 16.03
C GLN A 24 11.89 4.19 15.86
N THR A 25 11.62 5.48 16.02
CA THR A 25 10.53 6.17 15.31
C THR A 25 10.90 6.13 13.83
N GLY A 26 10.77 4.95 13.23
CA GLY A 26 10.88 4.72 11.80
C GLY A 26 9.47 4.55 11.26
N SER A 27 9.12 5.37 10.27
CA SER A 27 7.84 5.33 9.56
C SER A 27 7.37 3.89 9.28
N HIS A 28 6.25 3.50 9.88
CA HIS A 28 5.53 2.28 9.51
C HIS A 28 4.88 2.52 8.16
N ASN A 29 5.60 2.25 7.07
CA ASN A 29 5.02 2.24 5.73
C ASN A 29 5.25 0.86 5.10
N PRO A 30 4.44 -0.16 5.41
CA PRO A 30 4.37 -1.33 4.54
C PRO A 30 3.60 -0.91 3.28
N ALA A 31 4.26 -0.18 2.37
CA ALA A 31 3.68 0.22 1.09
C ALA A 31 3.81 -0.89 0.04
N ILE A 32 3.56 -2.15 0.42
CA ILE A 32 3.38 -3.21 -0.57
C ILE A 32 1.87 -3.29 -0.79
N LYS A 33 1.35 -2.45 -1.68
CA LYS A 33 0.04 -2.75 -2.27
C LYS A 33 0.26 -3.94 -3.19
N ASP A 34 -0.50 -5.00 -2.98
CA ASP A 34 -0.54 -6.10 -3.93
C ASP A 34 -0.86 -5.52 -5.31
N GLY A 35 0.09 -5.63 -6.24
CA GLY A 35 -0.08 -5.14 -7.62
C GLY A 35 -1.09 -5.94 -8.43
N LYS A 36 -1.81 -6.86 -7.79
CA LYS A 36 -2.82 -7.70 -8.41
C LYS A 36 -4.06 -6.84 -8.73
N PRO A 37 -4.72 -7.09 -9.86
CA PRO A 37 -6.00 -6.46 -10.12
C PRO A 37 -7.03 -6.97 -9.12
N HIS A 38 -7.76 -6.05 -8.49
CA HIS A 38 -8.88 -6.37 -7.60
C HIS A 38 -10.19 -6.04 -8.28
N THR A 39 -11.16 -6.96 -8.25
CA THR A 39 -12.52 -6.66 -8.70
C THR A 39 -13.29 -5.99 -7.59
N ILE A 40 -13.81 -4.78 -7.84
CA ILE A 40 -14.61 -4.00 -6.90
C ILE A 40 -15.92 -3.52 -7.55
N ASN A 41 -16.85 -3.03 -6.73
CA ASN A 41 -18.16 -2.59 -7.22
C ASN A 41 -18.16 -1.16 -7.79
N ALA A 42 -17.23 -0.30 -7.37
CA ALA A 42 -17.16 1.10 -7.77
C ALA A 42 -15.72 1.55 -8.04
N ALA A 43 -15.49 2.13 -9.22
CA ALA A 43 -14.17 2.57 -9.65
C ALA A 43 -13.81 3.90 -8.98
N ALA A 44 -12.55 4.03 -8.56
CA ALA A 44 -12.09 5.30 -8.00
C ALA A 44 -11.94 6.37 -9.10
N LYS A 45 -12.50 7.56 -8.89
CA LYS A 45 -12.30 8.71 -9.78
C LYS A 45 -10.90 9.29 -9.57
N GLY A 46 -10.17 9.51 -10.66
CA GLY A 46 -8.83 10.13 -10.62
C GLY A 46 -8.10 10.02 -11.95
N ALA A 47 -7.04 10.82 -12.13
CA ALA A 47 -6.20 10.73 -13.33
C ALA A 47 -5.48 9.38 -13.34
N ASN A 48 -5.68 8.62 -14.41
CA ASN A 48 -5.07 7.31 -14.58
C ASN A 48 -3.79 7.42 -15.41
N SER A 49 -2.68 6.90 -14.91
CA SER A 49 -1.37 6.97 -15.57
C SER A 49 -1.01 5.70 -16.34
N PHE A 50 -1.87 4.68 -16.35
CA PHE A 50 -1.64 3.48 -17.16
C PHE A 50 -1.71 3.81 -18.64
N THR A 51 -0.76 3.27 -19.40
CA THR A 51 -0.85 3.18 -20.86
C THR A 51 -1.92 2.17 -21.26
N GLU A 52 -2.29 2.16 -22.55
CA GLU A 52 -3.24 1.18 -23.07
C GLU A 52 -2.75 -0.26 -22.84
N ASP A 53 -1.48 -0.53 -23.11
CA ASP A 53 -0.89 -1.86 -22.94
C ASP A 53 -0.82 -2.29 -21.48
N GLN A 54 -0.53 -1.37 -20.57
CA GLN A 54 -0.56 -1.64 -19.13
C GLN A 54 -1.98 -1.95 -18.65
N ALA A 55 -2.98 -1.25 -19.18
CA ALA A 55 -4.37 -1.51 -18.85
C ALA A 55 -4.84 -2.86 -19.40
N ARG A 56 -4.51 -3.18 -20.66
CA ARG A 56 -4.75 -4.49 -21.28
C ARG A 56 -4.15 -5.62 -20.45
N GLY A 57 -2.86 -5.53 -20.12
CA GLY A 57 -2.19 -6.54 -19.31
C GLY A 57 -2.79 -6.73 -17.91
N ARG A 58 -3.41 -5.68 -17.33
CA ARG A 58 -4.15 -5.81 -16.07
C ARG A 58 -5.47 -6.56 -16.23
N PHE A 59 -6.22 -6.32 -17.31
CA PHE A 59 -7.42 -7.09 -17.61
C PHE A 59 -7.08 -8.58 -17.85
N GLU A 60 -6.01 -8.87 -18.59
CA GLU A 60 -5.53 -10.24 -18.82
C GLU A 60 -5.15 -10.93 -17.51
N LYS A 61 -4.35 -10.26 -16.66
CA LYS A 61 -4.00 -10.76 -15.31
C LYS A 61 -5.20 -11.00 -14.41
N ALA A 62 -6.32 -10.34 -14.66
CA ALA A 62 -7.58 -10.53 -13.94
C ALA A 62 -8.48 -11.62 -14.54
N GLY A 63 -7.99 -12.35 -15.56
CA GLY A 63 -8.68 -13.44 -16.23
C GLY A 63 -9.68 -13.01 -17.30
N TYR A 64 -9.60 -11.77 -17.78
CA TYR A 64 -10.40 -11.34 -18.92
C TYR A 64 -9.72 -11.73 -20.24
N THR A 65 -10.53 -12.14 -21.20
CA THR A 65 -10.11 -12.57 -22.54
C THR A 65 -10.92 -11.83 -23.60
N GLY A 66 -10.53 -11.91 -24.88
CA GLY A 66 -11.24 -11.23 -25.96
C GLY A 66 -11.36 -9.72 -25.72
N ILE A 67 -10.29 -9.11 -25.17
CA ILE A 67 -10.26 -7.70 -24.80
C ILE A 67 -10.36 -6.88 -26.09
N GLY A 68 -11.45 -6.12 -26.21
CA GLY A 68 -11.68 -5.23 -27.33
C GLY A 68 -10.82 -3.96 -27.28
N LYS A 69 -11.16 -2.98 -28.11
CA LYS A 69 -10.50 -1.68 -28.12
C LYS A 69 -10.61 -1.01 -26.74
N LEU A 70 -9.48 -0.62 -26.17
CA LEU A 70 -9.45 0.14 -24.94
C LEU A 70 -9.70 1.62 -25.24
N THR A 71 -10.52 2.25 -24.41
CA THR A 71 -10.80 3.69 -24.49
C THR A 71 -10.64 4.31 -23.12
N LYS A 72 -9.99 5.46 -23.04
CA LYS A 72 -9.82 6.19 -21.78
C LYS A 72 -10.80 7.35 -21.69
N ALA A 73 -11.64 7.36 -20.66
CA ALA A 73 -12.57 8.47 -20.39
C ALA A 73 -12.68 8.71 -18.89
N ASN A 74 -12.77 9.96 -18.45
CA ASN A 74 -12.93 10.33 -17.03
C ASN A 74 -11.90 9.68 -16.07
N GLY A 75 -10.69 9.39 -16.56
CA GLY A 75 -9.67 8.72 -15.77
C GLY A 75 -9.87 7.21 -15.57
N LEU A 76 -10.76 6.59 -16.34
CA LEU A 76 -10.97 5.15 -16.36
C LEU A 76 -10.63 4.59 -17.75
N TRP A 77 -10.01 3.41 -17.78
CA TRP A 77 -9.88 2.63 -19.00
C TRP A 77 -11.11 1.74 -19.16
N TYR A 78 -11.77 1.79 -20.31
CA TYR A 78 -12.94 0.99 -20.66
C TYR A 78 -12.60 0.02 -21.76
N THR A 79 -13.15 -1.18 -21.68
CA THR A 79 -13.17 -2.13 -22.80
C THR A 79 -14.31 -3.12 -22.61
N THR A 80 -14.67 -3.81 -23.68
CA THR A 80 -15.50 -5.00 -23.59
C THR A 80 -14.61 -6.23 -23.57
N ALA A 81 -14.87 -7.14 -22.65
CA ALA A 81 -14.09 -8.36 -22.52
C ALA A 81 -14.97 -9.54 -22.09
N MET A 82 -14.42 -10.75 -22.20
CA MET A 82 -15.05 -12.00 -21.83
C MET A 82 -14.47 -12.51 -20.51
N LYS A 83 -15.34 -12.97 -19.59
CA LYS A 83 -14.93 -13.69 -18.38
C LYS A 83 -15.96 -14.76 -18.05
N GLY A 84 -15.52 -16.01 -17.91
CA GLY A 84 -16.41 -17.15 -17.66
C GLY A 84 -17.48 -17.35 -18.73
N GLY A 85 -17.13 -17.16 -20.01
CA GLY A 85 -18.05 -17.29 -21.15
C GLY A 85 -19.05 -16.14 -21.33
N LYS A 86 -19.03 -15.12 -20.46
CA LYS A 86 -19.92 -13.95 -20.53
C LYS A 86 -19.16 -12.72 -21.01
N LYS A 87 -19.77 -11.96 -21.92
CA LYS A 87 -19.29 -10.65 -22.38
C LYS A 87 -19.74 -9.58 -21.40
N ALA A 88 -18.82 -8.73 -20.94
CA ALA A 88 -19.14 -7.62 -20.06
C ALA A 88 -18.30 -6.38 -20.37
N THR A 89 -18.80 -5.21 -19.98
CA THR A 89 -18.00 -3.98 -20.05
C THR A 89 -17.21 -3.85 -18.77
N VAL A 90 -15.89 -3.75 -18.90
CA VAL A 90 -14.99 -3.67 -17.75
C VAL A 90 -14.27 -2.35 -17.75
N MET A 91 -13.97 -1.88 -16.54
CA MET A 91 -13.30 -0.60 -16.33
C MET A 91 -12.11 -0.79 -15.41
N LEU A 92 -11.02 -0.08 -15.66
CA LEU A 92 -9.84 -0.07 -14.82
C LEU A 92 -9.60 1.34 -14.29
N ASP A 93 -9.51 1.47 -12.97
CA ASP A 93 -9.23 2.74 -12.31
C ASP A 93 -7.73 3.03 -12.15
N TYR A 94 -7.40 4.24 -11.69
CA TYR A 94 -6.02 4.68 -11.51
C TYR A 94 -5.26 3.91 -10.43
N LYS A 95 -5.96 3.27 -9.48
CA LYS A 95 -5.37 2.39 -8.47
C LYS A 95 -5.13 0.99 -9.03
N GLY A 96 -5.74 0.69 -10.18
CA GLY A 96 -5.61 -0.56 -10.87
C GLY A 96 -6.67 -1.59 -10.47
N ASN A 97 -7.77 -1.14 -9.85
CA ASN A 97 -8.94 -1.97 -9.60
C ASN A 97 -9.78 -2.08 -10.85
N ILE A 98 -10.44 -3.23 -11.01
CA ILE A 98 -11.33 -3.52 -12.12
C ILE A 98 -12.78 -3.51 -11.62
N THR A 99 -13.65 -2.81 -12.34
CA THR A 99 -15.10 -2.93 -12.16
C THR A 99 -15.72 -3.56 -13.38
N THR A 100 -16.85 -4.24 -13.20
CA THR A 100 -17.64 -4.80 -14.30
C THR A 100 -19.02 -4.15 -14.29
N LYS A 101 -19.53 -3.80 -15.46
CA LYS A 101 -20.89 -3.32 -15.69
C LYS A 101 -21.63 -4.31 -16.59
#